data_AF-A0A966YP85-F1
#
_entry.id   AF-A0A966YP85-F1
#
_cell.length_a   1.000
_cell.length_b   1.000
_cell.length_c   1.000
_cell.angle_alpha   90.00
_cell.angle_beta   90.00
_cell.angle_gamma   90.00
#
_symmetry.space_group_name_H-M   'P 1'
#
loop_
_entity.id
_entity.type
_entity.pdbx_description
1 polymer ?
#
loop_
_entity_poly.entity_id
_entity_poly.type
_entity_poly.pdbx_seq_one_letter_code
_entity_poly.pdbx_strand_id
1 'polypeptide(L)' 'TALGAAYAAGIAVGLWASPIEVRNKWRENHRWNSTQNPNLRAEKYAQWKKAVERTLNWIE' A
#
# COMPACT_ATOMS: atom_id res chain seq x y z
N THR A 1 -5.39 9.51 -7.40
CA THR A 1 -5.23 8.25 -8.16
C THR A 1 -6.36 8.09 -9.17
N ALA A 2 -6.07 8.03 -10.47
CA ALA A 2 -7.10 8.07 -11.53
C ALA A 2 -7.78 6.70 -11.81
N LEU A 3 -7.02 5.60 -11.74
CA LEU A 3 -7.51 4.26 -12.10
C LEU A 3 -8.68 3.78 -11.23
N GLY A 4 -8.64 4.06 -9.92
CA GLY A 4 -9.71 3.69 -9.00
C GLY A 4 -11.02 4.42 -9.28
N ALA A 5 -10.94 5.73 -9.59
CA ALA A 5 -12.11 6.53 -9.98
C ALA A 5 -12.72 6.03 -11.30
N ALA A 6 -11.88 5.73 -12.30
CA ALA A 6 -12.35 5.21 -13.58
C ALA A 6 -13.09 3.87 -13.43
N TYR A 7 -12.54 2.91 -12.67
CA TYR A 7 -13.22 1.63 -12.44
C TYR A 7 -14.54 1.77 -11.69
N ALA A 8 -14.61 2.62 -10.65
CA ALA A 8 -15.84 2.87 -9.92
C ALA A 8 -16.94 3.46 -10.83
N ALA A 9 -16.59 4.48 -11.62
CA ALA A 9 -17.51 5.10 -12.56
C ALA A 9 -17.96 4.12 -13.66
N GLY A 10 -17.04 3.35 -14.23
CA GLY A 10 -17.35 2.37 -15.28
C GLY A 10 -18.24 1.22 -14.81
N ILE A 11 -18.09 0.77 -13.57
CA ILE A 11 -19.03 -0.23 -13.00
C ILE A 11 -20.42 0.40 -12.82
N ALA A 12 -20.51 1.63 -12.30
CA ALA A 12 -21.78 2.30 -12.06
C ALA A 12 -22.60 2.52 -13.35
N VAL A 13 -21.93 2.76 -14.48
CA VAL A 13 -22.58 2.94 -15.80
C VAL A 13 -22.65 1.66 -16.65
N GLY A 14 -22.25 0.51 -16.09
CA GLY A 14 -22.33 -0.78 -16.78
C GLY A 14 -21.27 -1.02 -17.87
N LEU A 15 -20.22 -0.19 -17.94
CA LEU A 15 -19.06 -0.42 -18.79
C LEU A 15 -18.31 -1.70 -18.39
N TRP A 16 -18.33 -2.03 -17.09
CA TRP A 16 -17.84 -3.29 -16.54
C TRP A 16 -18.92 -3.92 -15.66
N ALA A 17 -19.06 -5.23 -15.73
CA ALA A 17 -20.17 -5.95 -15.11
C ALA A 17 -20.03 -6.09 -13.59
N SER A 18 -18.79 -6.08 -13.07
CA SER A 18 -18.54 -6.24 -11.64
C SER A 18 -17.12 -5.84 -11.22
N PRO A 19 -16.87 -5.67 -9.90
CA PRO A 19 -15.51 -5.54 -9.35
C PRO A 19 -14.58 -6.72 -9.71
N ILE A 20 -15.13 -7.92 -9.93
CA ILE A 20 -14.36 -9.11 -10.31
C ILE A 20 -13.77 -8.92 -11.71
N GLU A 21 -14.54 -8.33 -12.63
CA GLU A 21 -14.08 -8.09 -13.99
C GLU A 21 -12.86 -7.15 -14.02
N VAL A 22 -12.92 -6.04 -13.29
CA VAL A 22 -11.80 -5.08 -13.24
C VAL A 22 -10.61 -5.63 -12.44
N ARG A 23 -10.84 -6.51 -11.46
CA ARG A 23 -9.76 -7.23 -10.76
C ARG A 23 -8.95 -8.10 -11.73
N ASN A 24 -9.61 -8.77 -12.67
CA ASN A 24 -8.93 -9.59 -13.67
C ASN A 24 -8.11 -8.75 -14.68
N LYS A 25 -8.33 -7.44 -14.75
CA LYS A 25 -7.53 -6.51 -15.57
C LYS A 25 -6.28 -6.03 -14.84
N TRP A 26 -6.18 -6.24 -13.52
CA TRP A 26 -5.02 -5.84 -12.76
C TRP A 26 -3.79 -6.66 -13.17
N ARG A 27 -2.68 -5.98 -13.42
CA ARG A 27 -1.40 -6.59 -13.77
C ARG A 27 -0.33 -6.09 -12.82
N GLU A 28 0.24 -7.02 -12.08
CA GLU A 28 1.41 -6.75 -11.26
C GLU A 28 2.60 -6.42 -12.16
N ASN A 29 3.32 -5.34 -11.86
CA ASN A 29 4.61 -5.10 -12.51
C ASN A 29 5.72 -5.91 -11.81
N HIS A 30 5.81 -5.77 -10.49
CA HIS A 30 6.83 -6.44 -9.69
C HIS A 30 6.29 -6.88 -8.33
N ARG A 31 6.86 -7.97 -7.83
CA ARG A 31 6.67 -8.47 -6.47
C ARG A 31 8.02 -8.71 -5.84
N TRP A 32 8.22 -8.07 -4.69
CA TRP A 32 9.40 -8.30 -3.87
C TRP A 32 9.04 -9.17 -2.68
N ASN A 33 9.83 -10.22 -2.47
CA ASN A 33 9.74 -11.07 -1.30
C ASN A 33 10.79 -10.62 -0.27
N SER A 34 10.47 -10.76 1.02
CA SER A 34 11.40 -10.39 2.08
C SER A 34 12.62 -11.30 2.06
N THR A 35 13.79 -10.76 1.75
CA THR A 35 15.07 -11.47 1.78
C THR A 35 15.87 -11.23 3.06
N GLN A 36 15.44 -10.30 3.91
CA GLN A 36 16.20 -9.91 5.10
C GLN A 36 15.90 -10.79 6.32
N ASN A 37 16.92 -10.93 7.16
CA ASN A 37 16.83 -11.58 8.46
C ASN A 37 15.74 -10.90 9.33
N PRO A 38 14.76 -11.67 9.86
CA PRO A 38 13.69 -11.14 10.70
C PRO A 38 14.18 -10.32 11.91
N ASN A 39 15.29 -10.73 12.53
CA ASN A 39 15.85 -10.07 13.71
C ASN A 39 16.41 -8.70 13.35
N LEU A 40 17.15 -8.60 12.24
CA LEU A 40 17.69 -7.33 11.76
C LEU A 40 16.57 -6.34 11.39
N ARG A 41 15.50 -6.84 10.76
CA ARG A 41 14.31 -6.03 10.45
C ARG A 41 13.64 -5.51 11.72
N ALA A 42 13.49 -6.35 12.75
CA ALA A 42 12.90 -5.96 14.03
C ALA A 42 13.74 -4.91 14.76
N GLU A 43 15.06 -5.08 14.81
CA GLU A 43 15.99 -4.13 15.42
C GLU A 43 15.92 -2.76 14.73
N LYS A 44 16.04 -2.72 13.40
CA LYS A 44 15.97 -1.47 12.62
C LYS A 44 14.63 -0.76 12.81
N TYR A 45 13.53 -1.51 12.83
CA TYR A 45 12.21 -0.94 13.07
C TYR A 45 12.06 -0.36 14.49
N ALA A 46 12.61 -1.04 15.51
CA ALA A 46 12.61 -0.52 16.88
C ALA A 46 13.40 0.79 17.01
N GLN A 47 14.57 0.88 16.37
CA GLN A 47 15.37 2.10 16.34
C GLN A 47 14.66 3.24 15.61
N TRP A 48 13.99 2.96 14.48
CA TRP A 48 13.17 3.95 13.77
C TRP A 48 12.04 4.48 14.65
N LYS A 49 11.30 3.61 15.35
CA LYS A 49 10.25 4.06 16.28
C LYS A 49 10.79 4.97 17.38
N LYS A 50 11.92 4.60 17.99
CA LYS A 50 12.61 5.43 18.99
C LYS A 50 13.02 6.80 18.41
N ALA A 51 13.40 6.87 17.14
CA ALA A 51 13.68 8.13 16.47
C ALA A 51 12.41 8.96 16.27
N VAL A 52 11.32 8.36 15.80
CA VAL A 52 10.02 9.03 15.65
C VAL A 52 9.52 9.60 16.97
N GLU A 53 9.59 8.84 18.06
CA GLU A 53 9.18 9.31 19.40
C GLU A 53 9.90 10.59 19.82
N ARG A 54 11.19 10.72 19.49
CA ARG A 54 11.99 11.92 19.77
C ARG A 54 11.61 13.14 18.91
N THR A 55 10.85 12.94 17.84
CA THR A 55 10.35 14.04 16.98
C THR A 55 8.96 14.54 17.39
N LEU A 56 8.27 13.82 18.28
CA LEU A 56 6.95 14.21 18.76
C LEU A 56 7.05 15.24 19.89
N ASN A 57 5.98 16.02 20.09
CA ASN A 57 5.85 17.04 21.15
C ASN A 57 6.99 18.08 21.13
N TRP A 58 7.46 18.44 19.93
CA TRP A 58 8.55 19.39 19.75
C TRP A 58 8.14 20.85 20.05
N ILE A 59 6.86 21.16 19.94
CA ILE A 59 6.30 22.49 20.21
C ILE A 59 5.15 22.30 21.21
N GLU A 60 5.10 23.16 22.23
CA GLU A 60 3.99 23.25 23.20
C GLU A 60 2.73 23.86 22.58
#